data_AF-A0A2W5U2K0-F1
#
_entry.id   AF-A0A2W5U2K0-F1
#
_cell.length_a   1.000
_cell.length_b   1.000
_cell.length_c   1.000
_cell.angle_alpha   90.00
_cell.angle_beta   90.00
_cell.angle_gamma   90.00
#
_symmetry.space_group_name_H-M   'P 1'
#
loop_
_entity.id
_entity.type
_entity.pdbx_description
1 polymer ?
#
loop_
_entity_poly.entity_id
_entity_poly.type
_entity_poly.pdbx_seq_one_letter_code
_entity_poly.pdbx_strand_id
1 'polypeptide(L)' 'GWTITPVSLPEVEQRFDPADREWIAFKSKLEPGDRVVRLVAPGSHWANSAGWDGYAIVRGDRIVAELAVLLS' A
#
# COMPACT_ATOMS: atom_id res chain seq x y z
N GLY A 1 15.36 -2.23 -7.38
CA GLY A 1 14.00 -2.01 -7.90
C GLY A 1 13.01 -2.16 -6.77
N TRP A 2 11.83 -1.56 -6.89
CA TRP A 2 10.74 -1.78 -5.93
C TRP A 2 10.34 -3.25 -5.92
N THR A 3 10.12 -3.81 -4.73
CA THR A 3 9.51 -5.12 -4.60
C THR A 3 8.00 -4.92 -4.53
N ILE A 4 7.28 -5.58 -5.45
CA ILE A 4 5.83 -5.53 -5.53
C ILE A 4 5.31 -6.92 -5.18
N THR A 5 4.58 -7.02 -4.08
CA THR A 5 4.05 -8.30 -3.59
C THR A 5 2.52 -8.21 -3.50
N PRO A 6 1.75 -9.07 -4.18
CA PRO A 6 0.31 -9.15 -3.97
C PRO A 6 -0.01 -9.45 -2.50
N VAL A 7 -1.00 -8.76 -1.95
CA VAL A 7 -1.46 -8.96 -0.56
C VAL A 7 -2.97 -9.09 -0.52
N SER A 8 -3.49 -9.75 0.51
CA SER A 8 -4.93 -9.83 0.73
C SER A 8 -5.42 -8.59 1.47
N LEU A 9 -6.54 -8.01 1.04
CA LEU A 9 -7.13 -6.85 1.72
C LEU A 9 -7.42 -7.12 3.21
N PRO A 10 -7.97 -8.29 3.63
CA PRO A 10 -8.22 -8.56 5.05
C PRO A 10 -6.97 -8.62 5.92
N GLU A 11 -5.82 -9.01 5.35
CA GLU A 11 -4.53 -9.01 6.06
C GLU A 11 -4.00 -7.58 6.22
N VAL A 12 -4.15 -6.75 5.18
CA VAL A 12 -3.76 -5.33 5.24
C VAL A 12 -4.63 -4.57 6.24
N GLU A 13 -5.93 -4.84 6.28
CA GLU A 13 -6.87 -4.22 7.22
C GLU A 13 -6.46 -4.37 8.68
N GLN A 14 -5.82 -5.47 9.06
CA GLN A 14 -5.36 -5.71 10.42
C GLN A 14 -4.22 -4.80 10.86
N ARG A 15 -3.57 -4.12 9.91
CA ARG A 15 -2.43 -3.22 10.16
C ARG A 15 -2.81 -1.77 10.37
N PHE A 16 -4.05 -1.40 10.06
CA PHE A 16 -4.52 -0.02 10.15
C PHE A 16 -5.61 0.11 11.21
N ASP A 17 -5.64 1.26 11.87
CA ASP A 17 -6.78 1.64 12.70
C ASP A 17 -8.01 1.81 11.78
N PRO A 18 -9.17 1.22 12.08
CA PRO A 18 -10.41 1.46 11.33
C PRO A 18 -10.81 2.93 11.23
N ALA A 19 -10.34 3.79 12.14
CA ALA A 19 -10.54 5.24 12.13
C ALA A 19 -9.44 6.03 11.39
N ASP A 20 -8.41 5.37 10.87
CA ASP A 20 -7.35 5.99 10.08
C ASP A 20 -7.94 6.60 8.80
N ARG A 21 -7.81 7.92 8.65
CA ARG A 21 -8.40 8.67 7.54
C ARG A 21 -7.74 8.36 6.21
N GLU A 22 -6.43 8.12 6.19
CA GLU A 22 -5.70 7.79 4.98
C GLU A 22 -6.06 6.38 4.51
N TRP A 23 -6.19 5.45 5.46
CA TRP A 23 -6.69 4.11 5.19
C TRP A 23 -8.12 4.10 4.64
N ILE A 24 -9.04 4.86 5.26
CA ILE A 24 -10.42 5.01 4.80
C ILE A 24 -10.45 5.59 3.37
N ALA A 25 -9.67 6.64 3.11
CA ALA A 25 -9.60 7.29 1.80
C ALA A 25 -8.94 6.40 0.73
N PHE A 26 -8.02 5.52 1.11
CA PHE A 26 -7.44 4.52 0.24
C PHE A 26 -8.48 3.46 -0.12
N LYS A 27 -9.16 2.88 0.88
CA LYS A 27 -10.19 1.86 0.67
C LYS A 27 -11.38 2.33 -0.15
N SER A 28 -11.77 3.61 -0.04
CA SER A 28 -12.90 4.15 -0.79
C SER A 28 -12.69 4.16 -2.30
N LYS A 29 -11.45 3.96 -2.78
CA LYS A 29 -11.09 3.86 -4.19
C LYS A 29 -11.11 2.44 -4.75
N LEU A 30 -11.33 1.42 -3.90
CA LEU A 30 -11.40 0.03 -4.32
C LEU A 30 -12.67 -0.24 -5.14
N GLU A 31 -12.50 -0.91 -6.27
CA GLU A 31 -13.57 -1.43 -7.11
C GLU A 31 -13.45 -2.95 -7.28
N PRO A 32 -14.55 -3.66 -7.59
CA PRO A 32 -14.50 -5.08 -7.90
C PRO A 32 -13.50 -5.38 -9.03
N GLY A 33 -12.59 -6.32 -8.78
CA GLY A 33 -11.53 -6.69 -9.72
C GLY A 33 -10.19 -6.00 -9.48
N ASP A 34 -10.13 -5.01 -8.59
CA ASP A 34 -8.87 -4.42 -8.15
C ASP A 34 -8.02 -5.41 -7.34
N ARG A 35 -6.70 -5.25 -7.44
CA ARG A 35 -5.72 -5.98 -6.64
C ARG A 35 -4.99 -5.01 -5.71
N VAL A 36 -4.72 -5.44 -4.48
CA VAL A 36 -3.86 -4.68 -3.57
C VAL A 36 -2.47 -5.30 -3.58
N VAL A 37 -1.46 -4.45 -3.70
CA VAL A 37 -0.06 -4.86 -3.65
C VAL A 37 0.66 -4.07 -2.57
N ARG A 38 1.62 -4.71 -1.91
CA ARG A 38 2.60 -4.06 -1.04
C ARG A 38 3.78 -3.59 -1.87
N LEU A 39 4.17 -2.35 -1.67
CA LEU A 39 5.31 -1.70 -2.30
C LEU A 39 6.42 -1.54 -1.27
N VAL A 40 7.52 -2.26 -1.46
CA VAL A 40 8.69 -2.15 -0.59
C VAL A 40 9.83 -1.49 -1.36
N ALA A 41 10.31 -0.35 -0.88
CA ALA A 41 11.47 0.32 -1.44
C ALA A 41 12.71 -0.58 -1.30
N PRO A 42 13.64 -0.60 -2.28
CA PRO A 42 14.90 -1.34 -2.13
C PRO A 42 15.78 -0.73 -1.03
N GLY A 43 16.55 -1.57 -0.31
CA GLY A 43 17.36 -1.18 0.85
C GLY A 43 18.28 0.04 0.67
N SER A 44 18.71 0.33 -0.56
CA SER A 44 19.53 1.52 -0.88
C SER A 44 18.74 2.84 -0.84
N HIS A 45 17.42 2.80 -0.99
CA HIS A 45 16.53 3.97 -0.84
C HIS A 45 16.12 4.21 0.63
N TRP A 46 16.39 3.26 1.54
CA TRP A 46 15.94 3.35 2.93
C TRP A 46 16.59 4.51 3.69
N ALA A 47 17.81 4.93 3.30
CA ALA A 47 18.50 6.07 3.90
C ALA A 47 17.81 7.42 3.62
N ASN A 48 17.09 7.55 2.49
CA ASN A 48 16.40 8.78 2.10
C ASN A 48 14.88 8.71 2.23
N SER A 49 14.32 7.51 2.35
CA SER A 49 12.88 7.26 2.44
C SER A 49 12.46 6.71 3.81
N ALA A 50 13.29 6.81 4.86
CA ALA A 50 12.95 6.44 6.25
C ALA A 50 12.24 5.09 6.43
N GLY A 51 12.55 4.08 5.61
CA GLY A 51 11.90 2.76 5.68
C GLY A 51 10.44 2.73 5.21
N TRP A 52 10.03 3.56 4.25
CA TRP A 52 8.65 3.54 3.76
C TRP A 52 8.25 2.18 3.19
N ASP A 53 7.25 1.58 3.83
CA ASP A 53 6.43 0.49 3.33
C ASP A 53 5.15 1.11 2.77
N GLY A 54 4.47 0.46 1.85
CA GLY A 54 3.28 1.06 1.27
C GLY A 54 2.37 0.07 0.61
N TYR A 55 1.17 0.53 0.28
CA TYR A 55 0.17 -0.24 -0.42
C TYR A 55 -0.28 0.51 -1.66
N ALA A 56 -0.58 -0.24 -2.72
CA ALA A 56 -1.16 0.32 -3.93
C ALA A 56 -2.36 -0.50 -4.39
N ILE A 57 -3.36 0.20 -4.93
CA ILE A 57 -4.47 -0.41 -5.65
C ILE A 57 -4.08 -0.48 -7.13
N VAL A 58 -4.14 -1.68 -7.69
CA VAL A 58 -3.82 -1.97 -9.09
C VAL A 58 -5.08 -2.40 -9.81
N ARG A 59 -5.47 -1.64 -10.83
CA ARG A 59 -6.60 -1.91 -11.72
C ARG A 59 -6.09 -2.21 -13.11
N GLY A 60 -6.23 -3.47 -13.54
CA GLY A 60 -5.54 -3.97 -14.73
C GLY A 60 -4.02 -3.80 -14.60
N ASP A 61 -3.45 -2.92 -15.41
CA ASP A 61 -2.01 -2.63 -15.49
C ASP A 61 -1.63 -1.25 -14.91
N ARG A 62 -2.54 -0.59 -14.18
CA ARG A 62 -2.33 0.76 -13.65
C ARG A 62 -2.48 0.82 -12.14
N ILE A 63 -1.65 1.64 -11.50
CA ILE A 63 -1.83 2.05 -10.11
C ILE A 63 -2.88 3.17 -10.08
N VAL A 64 -3.91 3.02 -9.26
CA VAL A 64 -5.00 4.00 -9.12
C VAL A 64 -4.99 4.74 -7.77
N ALA A 65 -4.32 4.16 -6.77
CA ALA A 65 -4.11 4.77 -5.47
C ALA A 65 -2.86 4.20 -4.81
N GLU A 66 -2.22 5.02 -3.99
CA GLU A 66 -1.07 4.64 -3.16
C GLU A 66 -1.32 5.12 -1.72
N LEU A 67 -0.83 4.34 -0.77
CA LEU A 67 -0.82 4.66 0.64
C LEU A 67 0.59 4.39 1.17
N ALA A 68 1.26 5.44 1.61
CA ALA A 68 2.55 5.33 2.25
C ALA A 68 2.37 5.05 3.74
N VAL A 69 3.14 4.11 4.27
CA VAL A 69 3.19 3.77 5.69
C VAL A 69 4.59 4.03 6.17
N LEU A 70 4.74 5.00 7.08
CA LEU A 70 6.00 5.14 7.81
C LEU A 70 6.15 3.92 8.72
N LEU A 71 7.24 3.16 8.56
CA LEU A 71 7.64 2.21 9.58
C LEU A 71 8.12 3.01 10.79
N SER A 72 7.34 2.98 11.86
CA SER A 72 7.73 3.48 13.19
C SER A 72 8.78 2.59 13.84
#